data_AF-A0A943DM53-F1
#
_entry.id   AF-A0A943DM53-F1
#
_cell.length_a   1.000
_cell.length_b   1.000
_cell.length_c   1.000
_cell.angle_alpha   90.00
_cell.angle_beta   90.00
_cell.angle_gamma   90.00
#
_symmetry.space_group_name_H-M   'P 1'
#
loop_
_entity.id
_entity.type
_entity.pdbx_description
1 polymer ?
#
loop_
_entity_poly.entity_id
_entity_poly.type
_entity_poly.pdbx_seq_one_letter_code
_entity_poly.pdbx_strand_id
1 'polypeptide(L)'
;MNTIIYLFLFSLYVWGAVLSYEDEIKEIFPREKMREISEKGTEEIKKWVVKKKRTVPDRELFKSSVILKNLSLVRKEAPMSADYIYEKLTENSGYLKPMYSQMLALYRSGRDKEAFKLPAKIIGTKAAGNFALILSKLDKLNPAELVEQMNIFQSSMIEKQVTYAVKRTQKNSVIITALSALSVFALLINFVVVVVFMDSLKMLSSIFV
;
A
#
# COMPACT_ATOMS: atom_id res chain seq x y z
N MET A 1 26.03 -4.31 -0.34
CA MET A 1 26.41 -5.34 -1.33
C MET A 1 26.45 -6.73 -0.71
N ASN A 2 27.10 -6.92 0.45
CA ASN A 2 27.19 -8.23 1.13
C ASN A 2 25.85 -8.86 1.55
N THR A 3 24.86 -8.07 1.99
CA THR A 3 23.55 -8.61 2.45
C THR A 3 22.74 -9.28 1.34
N ILE A 4 22.88 -8.81 0.09
CA ILE A 4 22.19 -9.40 -1.07
C ILE A 4 22.82 -10.75 -1.42
N ILE A 5 24.15 -10.87 -1.28
CA ILE A 5 24.90 -12.10 -1.53
C ILE A 5 24.52 -13.18 -0.50
N TYR A 6 24.41 -12.82 0.78
CA TYR A 6 23.97 -13.75 1.83
C TYR A 6 22.52 -14.21 1.65
N LEU A 7 21.61 -13.33 1.23
CA LEU A 7 20.23 -13.71 0.90
C LEU A 7 20.18 -14.64 -0.31
N PHE A 8 21.05 -14.42 -1.30
CA PHE A 8 21.13 -15.26 -2.49
C PHE A 8 21.65 -16.66 -2.13
N LEU A 9 22.74 -16.75 -1.36
CA LEU A 9 23.30 -18.02 -0.88
C LEU A 9 22.33 -18.78 0.03
N PHE A 10 21.60 -18.06 0.91
CA PHE A 10 20.55 -18.66 1.73
C PHE A 10 19.39 -19.18 0.88
N SER A 11 18.96 -18.44 -0.15
CA SER A 11 17.93 -18.91 -1.07
C SER A 11 18.37 -20.15 -1.84
N LEU A 12 19.65 -20.24 -2.20
CA LEU A 12 20.25 -21.39 -2.91
C LEU A 12 20.35 -22.61 -1.99
N TYR A 13 20.71 -22.40 -0.71
CA TYR A 13 20.74 -23.44 0.31
C TYR A 13 19.33 -23.97 0.62
N VAL A 14 18.35 -23.09 0.80
CA VAL A 14 16.94 -23.47 1.02
C VAL A 14 16.39 -24.18 -0.22
N TRP A 15 16.71 -23.73 -1.43
CA TRP A 15 16.31 -24.40 -2.66
C TRP A 15 16.95 -25.79 -2.79
N GLY A 16 18.25 -25.92 -2.50
CA GLY A 16 18.94 -27.21 -2.48
C GLY A 16 18.36 -28.18 -1.45
N ALA A 17 18.01 -27.69 -0.26
CA ALA A 17 17.32 -28.48 0.75
C ALA A 17 15.90 -28.90 0.29
N VAL A 18 15.15 -28.01 -0.37
CA VAL A 18 13.82 -28.33 -0.91
C VAL A 18 13.89 -29.39 -2.03
N LEU A 19 14.94 -29.38 -2.86
CA LEU A 19 15.16 -30.37 -3.92
C LEU A 19 15.62 -31.72 -3.36
N SER A 20 16.50 -31.75 -2.35
CA SER A 20 16.98 -33.01 -1.77
C SER A 20 15.94 -33.72 -0.91
N TYR A 21 14.96 -32.99 -0.35
CA TYR A 21 13.90 -33.53 0.51
C TYR A 21 12.52 -33.48 -0.16
N GLU A 22 12.47 -33.44 -1.50
CA GLU A 22 11.24 -33.17 -2.26
C GLU A 22 10.12 -34.19 -1.99
N ASP A 23 10.47 -35.42 -1.63
CA ASP A 23 9.51 -36.49 -1.31
C ASP A 23 9.01 -36.45 0.14
N GLU A 24 9.84 -36.07 1.13
CA GLU A 24 9.42 -35.84 2.53
C GLU A 24 8.65 -34.52 2.69
N ILE A 25 9.00 -33.48 1.91
CA ILE A 25 8.29 -32.19 1.92
C ILE A 25 6.88 -32.33 1.36
N LYS A 26 6.65 -33.23 0.39
CA LYS A 26 5.29 -33.55 -0.11
C LYS A 26 4.42 -34.20 0.98
N GLU A 27 5.02 -34.89 1.94
CA GLU A 27 4.34 -35.53 3.07
C GLU A 27 4.03 -34.52 4.20
N ILE A 28 4.95 -33.59 4.48
CA ILE A 28 4.80 -32.55 5.52
C ILE A 28 3.95 -31.36 5.05
N PHE A 29 3.98 -31.04 3.75
CA PHE A 29 3.19 -29.97 3.11
C PHE A 29 2.25 -30.56 2.04
N PRO A 30 1.06 -31.03 2.42
CA PRO A 30 0.09 -31.59 1.48
C PRO A 30 -0.30 -30.56 0.41
N ARG A 31 -0.63 -31.02 -0.80
CA ARG A 31 -0.96 -30.18 -1.97
C ARG A 31 -2.02 -29.11 -1.68
N GLU A 32 -2.91 -29.35 -0.73
CA GLU A 32 -3.89 -28.40 -0.19
C GLU A 32 -3.24 -27.09 0.29
N LYS A 33 -2.14 -27.20 1.06
CA LYS A 33 -1.43 -26.08 1.68
C LYS A 33 -0.60 -25.31 0.65
N MET A 34 -0.06 -26.00 -0.35
CA MET A 34 0.59 -25.39 -1.52
C MET A 34 -0.41 -24.60 -2.38
N ARG A 35 -1.63 -25.12 -2.57
CA ARG A 35 -2.74 -24.37 -3.20
C ARG A 35 -3.13 -23.14 -2.40
N GLU A 36 -3.25 -23.28 -1.08
CA GLU A 36 -3.57 -22.15 -0.19
C GLU A 36 -2.51 -21.04 -0.25
N ILE A 37 -1.22 -21.40 -0.33
CA ILE A 37 -0.11 -20.44 -0.50
C ILE A 37 -0.17 -19.75 -1.87
N SER A 38 -0.47 -20.48 -2.95
CA SER A 38 -0.63 -19.94 -4.30
C SER A 38 -1.86 -19.03 -4.42
N GLU A 39 -2.99 -19.43 -3.84
CA GLU A 39 -4.23 -18.64 -3.78
C GLU A 39 -4.04 -17.37 -2.92
N LYS A 40 -3.34 -17.48 -1.77
CA LYS A 40 -2.94 -16.31 -0.97
C LYS A 40 -1.98 -15.38 -1.73
N GLY A 41 -1.00 -15.93 -2.45
CA GLY A 41 -0.04 -15.16 -3.24
C GLY A 41 -0.70 -14.38 -4.38
N THR A 42 -1.61 -15.03 -5.12
CA THR A 42 -2.37 -14.38 -6.20
C THR A 42 -3.32 -13.30 -5.68
N GLU A 43 -3.98 -13.52 -4.54
CA GLU A 43 -4.81 -12.48 -3.89
C GLU A 43 -3.97 -11.31 -3.35
N GLU A 44 -2.79 -11.55 -2.79
CA GLU A 44 -1.88 -10.46 -2.37
C GLU A 44 -1.38 -9.64 -3.58
N ILE A 45 -1.04 -10.28 -4.71
CA ILE A 45 -0.67 -9.59 -5.96
C ILE A 45 -1.84 -8.75 -6.48
N LYS A 46 -3.06 -9.31 -6.49
CA LYS A 46 -4.28 -8.62 -6.90
C LYS A 46 -4.58 -7.42 -6.00
N LYS A 47 -4.44 -7.56 -4.68
CA LYS A 47 -4.51 -6.43 -3.73
C LYS A 47 -3.44 -5.38 -4.03
N TRP A 48 -2.24 -5.78 -4.41
CA TRP A 48 -1.14 -4.87 -4.74
C TRP A 48 -1.42 -4.07 -6.02
N VAL A 49 -1.94 -4.72 -7.07
CA VAL A 49 -2.38 -4.07 -8.32
C VAL A 49 -3.52 -3.10 -8.06
N VAL A 50 -4.53 -3.50 -7.27
CA VAL A 50 -5.64 -2.63 -6.85
C VAL A 50 -5.12 -1.43 -6.05
N LYS A 51 -4.15 -1.64 -5.16
CA LYS A 51 -3.51 -0.57 -4.38
C LYS A 51 -2.78 0.41 -5.28
N LYS A 52 -2.04 -0.06 -6.28
CA LYS A 52 -1.35 0.79 -7.27
C LYS A 52 -2.33 1.57 -8.15
N LYS A 53 -3.45 0.97 -8.55
CA LYS A 53 -4.55 1.67 -9.25
C LYS A 53 -5.16 2.81 -8.42
N ARG A 54 -5.16 2.71 -7.09
CA ARG A 54 -5.67 3.78 -6.19
C ARG A 54 -4.67 4.91 -5.95
N THR A 55 -3.36 4.63 -5.99
CA THR A 55 -2.33 5.65 -5.68
C THR A 55 -2.23 6.79 -6.69
N VAL A 56 -2.47 6.51 -7.97
CA VAL A 56 -2.40 7.53 -9.04
C VAL A 56 -3.53 8.56 -8.92
N PRO A 57 -4.82 8.17 -8.87
CA PRO A 57 -5.91 9.13 -8.71
C PRO A 57 -5.87 9.84 -7.35
N ASP A 58 -5.50 9.17 -6.25
CA ASP A 58 -5.37 9.83 -4.95
C ASP A 58 -4.25 10.91 -4.98
N ARG A 59 -3.11 10.63 -5.63
CA ARG A 59 -2.05 11.64 -5.79
C ARG A 59 -2.48 12.84 -6.62
N GLU A 60 -3.28 12.62 -7.67
CA GLU A 60 -3.85 13.74 -8.44
C GLU A 60 -4.92 14.51 -7.66
N LEU A 61 -5.79 13.85 -6.88
CA LEU A 61 -6.73 14.54 -5.98
C LEU A 61 -5.98 15.43 -4.96
N PHE A 62 -4.85 14.95 -4.43
CA PHE A 62 -4.00 15.76 -3.57
C PHE A 62 -3.46 16.98 -4.30
N LYS A 63 -2.95 16.84 -5.53
CA LYS A 63 -2.49 17.97 -6.35
C LYS A 63 -3.63 18.97 -6.63
N SER A 64 -4.81 18.48 -6.99
CA SER A 64 -6.01 19.29 -7.18
C SER A 64 -6.32 20.12 -5.93
N SER A 65 -6.22 19.52 -4.73
CA SER A 65 -6.44 20.28 -3.48
C SER A 65 -5.41 21.38 -3.24
N VAL A 66 -4.15 21.18 -3.66
CA VAL A 66 -3.11 22.21 -3.57
C VAL A 66 -3.41 23.36 -4.53
N ILE A 67 -3.84 23.05 -5.75
CA ILE A 67 -4.24 24.06 -6.75
C ILE A 67 -5.40 24.89 -6.21
N LEU A 68 -6.45 24.26 -5.65
CA LEU A 68 -7.59 24.97 -5.06
C LEU A 68 -7.19 25.86 -3.89
N LYS A 69 -6.35 25.35 -2.99
CA LYS A 69 -5.81 26.13 -1.87
C LYS A 69 -5.04 27.35 -2.39
N ASN A 70 -4.14 27.16 -3.35
CA ASN A 70 -3.33 28.24 -3.90
C ASN A 70 -4.21 29.28 -4.63
N LEU A 71 -5.18 28.85 -5.43
CA LEU A 71 -6.14 29.75 -6.08
C LEU A 71 -6.89 30.60 -5.04
N SER A 72 -7.39 29.96 -3.99
CA SER A 72 -8.14 30.62 -2.91
C SER A 72 -7.28 31.61 -2.10
N LEU A 73 -6.00 31.30 -1.91
CA LEU A 73 -5.04 32.19 -1.25
C LEU A 73 -4.65 33.40 -2.09
N VAL A 74 -4.66 33.28 -3.43
CA VAL A 74 -4.34 34.38 -4.34
C VAL A 74 -5.54 35.33 -4.50
N ARG A 75 -6.76 34.81 -4.55
CA ARG A 75 -7.98 35.63 -4.74
C ARG A 75 -8.78 35.85 -3.46
N LYS A 76 -8.11 36.14 -2.33
CA LYS A 76 -8.72 36.32 -1.00
C LYS A 76 -9.97 37.23 -0.97
N GLU A 77 -10.06 38.19 -1.89
CA GLU A 77 -11.08 39.24 -1.92
C GLU A 77 -12.27 38.94 -2.84
N ALA A 78 -12.21 37.89 -3.68
CA ALA A 78 -13.28 37.56 -4.62
C ALA A 78 -13.61 36.06 -4.58
N PRO A 79 -14.82 35.65 -4.15
CA PRO A 79 -15.26 34.27 -4.28
C PRO A 79 -15.23 33.86 -5.75
N MET A 80 -14.60 32.73 -6.04
CA MET A 80 -14.54 32.17 -7.39
C MET A 80 -15.77 31.32 -7.63
N SER A 81 -16.34 31.42 -8.84
CA SER A 81 -17.42 30.51 -9.25
C SER A 81 -16.90 29.07 -9.29
N ALA A 82 -17.76 28.11 -8.98
CA ALA A 82 -17.41 26.70 -9.13
C ALA A 82 -17.04 26.36 -10.59
N ASP A 83 -17.62 27.05 -11.58
CA ASP A 83 -17.28 26.91 -13.00
C ASP A 83 -15.79 27.17 -13.27
N TYR A 84 -15.27 28.33 -12.81
CA TYR A 84 -13.85 28.68 -12.96
C TYR A 84 -12.94 27.69 -12.23
N ILE A 85 -13.39 27.20 -11.07
CA ILE A 85 -12.65 26.18 -10.32
C ILE A 85 -12.55 24.87 -11.10
N TYR A 86 -13.65 24.39 -11.68
CA TYR A 86 -13.66 23.17 -12.48
C TYR A 86 -12.82 23.30 -13.76
N GLU A 87 -12.80 24.49 -14.37
CA GLU A 87 -11.92 24.79 -15.49
C GLU A 87 -10.44 24.68 -15.09
N LYS A 88 -10.05 25.32 -13.98
CA LYS A 88 -8.66 25.23 -13.47
C LYS A 88 -8.26 23.82 -13.06
N LEU A 89 -9.19 23.05 -12.48
CA LEU A 89 -8.96 21.63 -12.20
C LEU A 89 -8.76 20.82 -13.48
N THR A 90 -9.53 21.10 -14.53
CA THR A 90 -9.41 20.42 -15.83
C THR A 90 -8.08 20.74 -16.53
N GLU A 91 -7.66 22.00 -16.51
CA GLU A 91 -6.41 22.46 -17.14
C GLU A 91 -5.17 21.86 -16.49
N ASN A 92 -5.19 21.67 -15.16
CA ASN A 92 -4.02 21.26 -14.38
C ASN A 92 -4.01 19.76 -14.03
N SER A 93 -4.95 18.98 -14.59
CA SER A 93 -5.05 17.54 -14.36
C SER A 93 -4.60 16.74 -15.57
N GLY A 94 -4.01 15.56 -15.30
CA GLY A 94 -3.65 14.58 -16.32
C GLY A 94 -4.68 13.46 -16.36
N TYR A 95 -4.55 12.52 -15.43
CA TYR A 95 -5.41 11.33 -15.32
C TYR A 95 -6.87 11.69 -14.99
N LEU A 96 -7.09 12.67 -14.12
CA LEU A 96 -8.42 13.13 -13.68
C LEU A 96 -9.07 14.14 -14.64
N LYS A 97 -8.38 14.55 -15.70
CA LYS A 97 -8.90 15.52 -16.68
C LYS A 97 -10.26 15.11 -17.28
N PRO A 98 -10.46 13.86 -17.76
CA PRO A 98 -11.76 13.47 -18.32
C PRO A 98 -12.90 13.53 -17.30
N MET A 99 -12.60 13.22 -16.03
CA MET A 99 -13.57 13.32 -14.94
C MET A 99 -13.96 14.79 -14.69
N TYR A 100 -12.97 15.68 -14.56
CA TYR A 100 -13.26 17.11 -14.33
C TYR A 100 -13.97 17.77 -15.53
N SER A 101 -13.63 17.40 -16.76
CA SER A 101 -14.35 17.87 -17.94
C SER A 101 -15.82 17.43 -17.95
N GLN A 102 -16.11 16.19 -17.56
CA GLN A 102 -17.49 15.72 -17.42
C GLN A 102 -18.22 16.41 -16.27
N MET A 103 -17.56 16.65 -15.15
CA MET A 103 -18.12 17.40 -14.03
C MET A 103 -18.47 18.82 -14.44
N LEU A 104 -17.57 19.52 -15.14
CA LEU A 104 -17.79 20.87 -15.66
C LEU A 104 -18.98 20.91 -16.62
N ALA A 105 -19.07 19.97 -17.56
CA ALA A 105 -20.18 19.90 -18.50
C ALA A 105 -21.52 19.66 -17.79
N LEU A 106 -21.56 18.74 -16.82
CA LEU A 106 -22.77 18.48 -16.03
C LEU A 106 -23.18 19.67 -15.18
N TYR A 107 -22.21 20.33 -14.53
CA TYR A 107 -22.45 21.53 -13.73
C TYR A 107 -23.03 22.67 -14.59
N ARG A 108 -22.45 22.94 -15.77
CA ARG A 108 -22.97 23.93 -16.73
C ARG A 108 -24.38 23.61 -17.24
N SER A 109 -24.75 22.33 -17.26
CA SER A 109 -26.10 21.88 -17.62
C SER A 109 -27.10 21.86 -16.44
N GLY A 110 -26.71 22.32 -15.25
CA GLY A 110 -27.54 22.31 -14.03
C GLY A 110 -27.72 20.92 -13.40
N ARG A 111 -26.91 19.92 -13.80
CA ARG A 111 -26.98 18.53 -13.33
C ARG A 111 -26.00 18.27 -12.19
N ASP A 112 -26.00 19.14 -11.19
CA ASP A 112 -25.02 19.18 -10.11
C ASP A 112 -24.94 17.88 -9.31
N LYS A 113 -26.10 17.26 -9.02
CA LYS A 113 -26.18 15.99 -8.30
C LYS A 113 -25.45 14.85 -9.01
N GLU A 114 -25.40 14.88 -10.33
CA GLU A 114 -24.68 13.89 -11.13
C GLU A 114 -23.19 14.21 -11.20
N ALA A 115 -22.85 15.50 -11.33
CA ALA A 115 -21.48 15.98 -11.27
C ALA A 115 -20.79 15.54 -9.96
N PHE A 116 -21.45 15.69 -8.81
CA PHE A 116 -20.86 15.35 -7.51
C PHE A 116 -20.75 13.84 -7.26
N LYS A 117 -21.48 12.99 -8.01
CA LYS A 117 -21.35 11.54 -7.91
C LYS A 117 -20.18 10.99 -8.74
N LEU A 118 -19.71 11.73 -9.75
CA LEU A 118 -18.66 11.28 -10.66
C LEU A 118 -17.36 10.86 -9.96
N PRO A 119 -16.78 11.65 -9.03
CA PRO A 119 -15.52 11.26 -8.40
C PRO A 119 -15.61 9.94 -7.64
N ALA A 120 -16.69 9.75 -6.88
CA ALA A 120 -16.91 8.49 -6.16
C ALA A 120 -17.16 7.32 -7.12
N LYS A 121 -17.88 7.54 -8.23
CA LYS A 121 -18.16 6.52 -9.25
C LYS A 121 -16.92 6.09 -10.03
N ILE A 122 -16.08 7.04 -10.43
CA ILE A 122 -14.90 6.79 -11.29
C ILE A 122 -13.70 6.30 -10.48
N ILE A 123 -13.44 6.91 -9.32
CA ILE A 123 -12.25 6.62 -8.51
C ILE A 123 -12.54 5.55 -7.44
N GLY A 124 -13.76 5.54 -6.88
CA GLY A 124 -14.16 4.54 -5.88
C GLY A 124 -13.41 4.62 -4.55
N THR A 125 -12.74 5.73 -4.24
CA THR A 125 -12.02 5.91 -2.97
C THR A 125 -12.78 6.84 -2.02
N LYS A 126 -12.59 6.64 -0.71
CA LYS A 126 -13.11 7.55 0.32
C LYS A 126 -12.58 8.97 0.15
N ALA A 127 -11.35 9.13 -0.35
CA ALA A 127 -10.77 10.44 -0.67
C ALA A 127 -11.56 11.13 -1.79
N ALA A 128 -11.91 10.42 -2.87
CA ALA A 128 -12.73 10.97 -3.94
C ALA A 128 -14.12 11.42 -3.46
N GLY A 129 -14.76 10.65 -2.58
CA GLY A 129 -16.04 11.03 -1.97
C GLY A 129 -15.94 12.29 -1.10
N ASN A 130 -14.90 12.38 -0.25
CA ASN A 130 -14.65 13.57 0.56
C ASN A 130 -14.35 14.80 -0.30
N PHE A 131 -13.56 14.64 -1.36
CA PHE A 131 -13.24 15.72 -2.28
C PHE A 131 -14.49 16.20 -3.01
N ALA A 132 -15.33 15.29 -3.50
CA ALA A 132 -16.60 15.62 -4.14
C ALA A 132 -17.56 16.40 -3.21
N LEU A 133 -17.58 16.06 -1.92
CA LEU A 133 -18.38 16.79 -0.94
C LEU A 133 -17.92 18.24 -0.79
N ILE A 134 -16.60 18.49 -0.80
CA ILE A 134 -16.06 19.86 -0.76
C ILE A 134 -16.43 20.59 -2.07
N LEU A 135 -16.23 19.94 -3.22
CA LEU A 135 -16.59 20.49 -4.53
C LEU A 135 -18.09 20.86 -4.63
N SER A 136 -18.97 20.09 -3.98
CA SER A 136 -20.42 20.35 -3.98
C SER A 136 -20.84 21.62 -3.24
N LYS A 137 -19.94 22.18 -2.43
CA LYS A 137 -20.19 23.36 -1.62
C LYS A 137 -19.45 24.59 -2.12
N LEU A 138 -18.70 24.51 -3.23
CA LEU A 138 -17.83 25.59 -3.71
C LEU A 138 -18.51 26.95 -3.81
N ASP A 139 -19.71 27.02 -4.38
CA ASP A 139 -20.44 28.30 -4.52
C ASP A 139 -20.90 28.90 -3.19
N LYS A 140 -20.88 28.10 -2.11
CA LYS A 140 -21.28 28.51 -0.76
C LYS A 140 -20.09 28.73 0.17
N LEU A 141 -18.87 28.43 -0.28
CA LEU A 141 -17.67 28.50 0.54
C LEU A 141 -16.95 29.83 0.29
N ASN A 142 -16.68 30.55 1.37
CA ASN A 142 -15.77 31.69 1.30
C ASN A 142 -14.33 31.22 1.01
N PRO A 143 -13.47 32.04 0.39
CA PRO A 143 -12.09 31.66 0.08
C PRO A 143 -11.31 31.13 1.28
N ALA A 144 -11.51 31.70 2.47
CA ALA A 144 -10.89 31.25 3.72
C ALA A 144 -11.38 29.84 4.16
N GLU A 145 -12.68 29.57 4.03
CA GLU A 145 -13.24 28.26 4.35
C GLU A 145 -12.75 27.20 3.36
N LEU A 146 -12.63 27.54 2.08
CA LEU A 146 -12.10 26.63 1.07
C LEU A 146 -10.64 26.25 1.37
N VAL A 147 -9.81 27.21 1.78
CA VAL A 147 -8.43 26.93 2.24
C VAL A 147 -8.43 25.95 3.41
N GLU A 148 -9.31 26.15 4.39
CA GLU A 148 -9.40 25.28 5.56
C GLU A 148 -9.89 23.88 5.19
N GLN A 149 -10.92 23.76 4.36
CA GLN A 149 -11.39 22.47 3.86
C GLN A 149 -10.30 21.74 3.05
N MET A 150 -9.47 22.46 2.29
CA MET A 150 -8.32 21.88 1.60
C MET A 150 -7.22 21.42 2.57
N ASN A 151 -6.94 22.17 3.64
CA ASN A 151 -6.00 21.74 4.69
C ASN A 151 -6.48 20.44 5.36
N ILE A 152 -7.74 20.40 5.78
CA ILE A 152 -8.35 19.21 6.40
C ILE A 152 -8.28 18.01 5.45
N PHE A 153 -8.61 18.22 4.17
CA PHE A 153 -8.52 17.17 3.15
C PHE A 153 -7.09 16.64 2.99
N GLN A 154 -6.11 17.54 2.82
CA GLN A 154 -4.69 17.20 2.68
C GLN A 154 -4.16 16.45 3.91
N SER A 155 -4.44 16.94 5.11
CA SER A 155 -4.08 16.30 6.37
C SER A 155 -4.66 14.90 6.47
N SER A 156 -5.95 14.71 6.13
CA SER A 156 -6.59 13.38 6.15
C SER A 156 -5.97 12.39 5.15
N MET A 157 -5.42 12.90 4.04
CA MET A 157 -4.71 12.10 3.05
C MET A 157 -3.30 11.73 3.51
N ILE A 158 -2.59 12.65 4.16
CA ILE A 158 -1.25 12.43 4.70
C ILE A 158 -1.31 11.47 5.88
N GLU A 159 -2.22 11.68 6.83
CA GLU A 159 -2.38 10.85 8.03
C GLU A 159 -2.63 9.37 7.68
N LYS A 160 -3.44 9.11 6.64
CA LYS A 160 -3.61 7.76 6.09
C LYS A 160 -2.29 7.17 5.61
N GLN A 161 -1.50 7.93 4.83
CA GLN A 161 -0.21 7.45 4.32
C GLN A 161 0.80 7.20 5.44
N VAL A 162 0.86 8.09 6.44
CA VAL A 162 1.72 7.92 7.63
C VAL A 162 1.32 6.67 8.41
N THR A 163 0.03 6.45 8.64
CA THR A 163 -0.47 5.25 9.33
C THR A 163 -0.11 3.97 8.56
N TYR A 164 -0.21 3.98 7.23
CA TYR A 164 0.23 2.85 6.41
C TYR A 164 1.75 2.64 6.42
N ALA A 165 2.53 3.73 6.43
CA ALA A 165 3.99 3.67 6.50
C ALA A 165 4.44 3.10 7.87
N VAL A 166 3.88 3.59 8.97
CA VAL A 166 4.14 3.08 10.32
C VAL A 166 3.80 1.60 10.44
N LYS A 167 2.62 1.18 9.95
CA LYS A 167 2.22 -0.24 9.93
C LYS A 167 3.18 -1.10 9.09
N ARG A 168 3.75 -0.56 8.00
CA ARG A 168 4.72 -1.27 7.17
C ARG A 168 6.07 -1.41 7.87
N THR A 169 6.56 -0.34 8.50
CA THR A 169 7.80 -0.37 9.29
C THR A 169 7.70 -1.35 10.46
N GLN A 170 6.56 -1.39 11.15
CA GLN A 170 6.31 -2.38 12.21
C GLN A 170 6.36 -3.81 11.69
N LYS A 171 5.71 -4.12 10.56
CA LYS A 171 5.76 -5.46 9.95
C LYS A 171 7.18 -5.86 9.55
N ASN A 172 7.94 -4.95 8.92
CA ASN A 172 9.32 -5.22 8.54
C ASN A 172 10.20 -5.50 9.77
N SER A 173 9.99 -4.77 10.88
CA SER A 173 10.70 -5.00 12.13
C SER A 173 10.42 -6.39 12.72
N VAL A 174 9.14 -6.81 12.75
CA VAL A 174 8.76 -8.15 13.24
C VAL A 174 9.42 -9.27 12.42
N ILE A 175 9.50 -9.12 11.09
CA ILE A 175 10.14 -10.11 10.21
C ILE A 175 11.64 -10.22 10.50
N ILE A 176 12.32 -9.08 10.67
CA ILE A 176 13.75 -9.07 10.99
C ILE A 176 14.00 -9.76 12.34
N THR A 177 13.21 -9.45 13.36
CA THR A 177 13.31 -10.10 14.68
C THR A 177 13.05 -11.60 14.59
N ALA A 178 12.04 -12.04 13.83
CA ALA A 178 11.74 -13.46 13.64
C ALA A 178 12.89 -14.20 12.92
N LEU A 179 13.49 -13.58 11.90
CA LEU A 179 14.62 -14.14 11.17
C LEU A 179 15.87 -14.27 12.07
N SER A 180 16.13 -13.27 12.90
CA SER A 180 17.19 -13.32 13.91
C SER A 180 16.96 -14.44 14.92
N ALA A 181 15.73 -14.59 15.43
CA ALA A 181 15.39 -15.66 16.37
C ALA A 181 15.58 -17.06 15.73
N LEU A 182 15.11 -17.25 14.50
CA LEU A 182 15.31 -18.51 13.75
C LEU A 182 16.79 -18.84 13.55
N SER A 183 17.63 -17.83 13.30
CA SER A 183 19.08 -18.02 13.15
C SER A 183 19.73 -18.50 14.45
N VAL A 184 19.31 -17.96 15.60
CA VAL A 184 19.76 -18.43 16.91
C VAL A 184 19.30 -19.86 17.18
N PHE A 185 18.04 -20.20 16.87
CA PHE A 185 17.55 -21.57 17.01
C PHE A 185 18.31 -22.55 16.10
N ALA A 186 18.64 -22.17 14.87
CA ALA A 186 19.43 -23.01 13.97
C ALA A 186 20.83 -23.30 14.53
N LEU A 187 21.48 -22.29 15.13
CA LEU A 187 22.76 -22.49 15.82
C LEU A 187 22.63 -23.45 17.01
N LEU A 188 21.56 -23.30 17.81
CA LEU A 188 21.31 -24.19 18.95
C LEU A 188 21.03 -25.63 18.52
N ILE A 189 20.22 -25.83 17.47
CA ILE A 189 19.96 -27.16 16.90
C ILE A 189 21.26 -27.78 16.42
N ASN A 190 22.10 -27.02 15.71
CA ASN A 190 23.40 -27.51 15.24
C ASN A 190 24.29 -27.95 16.42
N PHE A 191 24.32 -27.17 17.50
CA PHE A 191 25.03 -27.54 18.72
C PHE A 191 24.50 -28.83 19.35
N VAL A 192 23.17 -28.96 19.49
CA VAL A 192 22.53 -30.16 20.05
C VAL A 192 22.83 -31.39 19.20
N VAL A 193 22.73 -31.28 17.87
CA VAL A 193 23.05 -32.39 16.96
C VAL A 193 24.50 -32.84 17.12
N VAL A 194 25.45 -31.89 17.18
CA VAL A 194 26.88 -32.21 17.39
C VAL A 194 27.11 -32.90 18.74
N VAL A 195 26.48 -32.42 19.81
CA VAL A 195 26.60 -33.03 21.15
C VAL A 195 26.00 -34.43 21.17
N VAL A 196 24.77 -34.61 20.69
CA VAL A 196 24.10 -35.92 20.65
C VAL A 196 24.86 -36.90 19.76
N PHE A 197 25.38 -36.45 18.62
CA PHE A 197 26.20 -37.27 17.74
C PHE A 197 27.51 -37.70 18.42
N MET A 198 28.17 -36.79 19.13
CA MET A 198 29.39 -37.08 19.86
C MET A 198 29.16 -38.05 21.02
N ASP A 199 28.06 -37.92 21.75
CA ASP A 199 27.68 -38.86 22.80
C ASP A 199 27.26 -40.22 22.22
N SER A 200 26.59 -40.24 21.08
CA SER A 200 26.27 -41.47 20.35
C SER A 200 27.54 -42.20 19.91
N LEU A 201 28.55 -41.49 19.38
CA LEU A 201 29.84 -42.07 19.01
C LEU A 201 30.59 -42.63 20.23
N LYS A 202 30.57 -41.93 21.37
CA LYS A 202 31.15 -42.44 22.62
C LYS A 202 30.46 -43.73 23.08
N MET A 203 29.12 -43.77 23.06
CA MET A 203 28.37 -44.98 23.41
C MET A 203 28.72 -46.15 22.48
N LEU A 204 28.81 -45.89 21.17
CA LEU A 204 29.15 -46.90 20.17
C LEU A 204 30.58 -47.42 20.38
N SER A 205 31.53 -46.53 20.70
CA SER A 205 32.90 -46.92 21.05
C SER A 205 33.00 -47.73 22.35
N SER A 206 32.09 -47.53 23.30
CA SER A 206 32.06 -48.28 24.56
C SER A 206 31.47 -49.68 24.44
N ILE A 207 30.72 -49.95 23.37
CA ILE A 207 30.10 -51.26 23.09
C ILE A 207 31.00 -52.12 22.19
N PHE A 208 31.86 -51.49 21.38
CA PHE A 208 32.78 -52.18 20.46
C PHE A 208 34.21 -52.39 21.04
N VAL A 209 34.40 -52.18 22.35
CA VAL A 209 35.60 -52.55 23.13
C VAL A 209 35.26 -53.69 24.07
#